data_AF-A9D867-F1
#
_entry.id   AF-A9D867-F1
#
_cell.length_a   1.000
_cell.length_b   1.000
_cell.length_c   1.000
_cell.angle_alpha   90.00
_cell.angle_beta   90.00
_cell.angle_gamma   90.00
#
_symmetry.space_group_name_H-M   'P 1'
#
loop_
_entity.id
_entity.type
_entity.pdbx_description
1 polymer ?
#
loop_
_entity_poly.entity_id
_entity_poly.type
_entity_poly.pdbx_seq_one_letter_code
_entity_poly.pdbx_strand_id
1 'polypeptide(L)'
;MTLYHIHLVMARNKEFPEGNVHRGYDIHAPLDADGHLDKAAWEKSPSSSTVMRFWDGERSALGYLVHHPKGGWAFDYDPADADDDETGFRLSSHIFKQGEYISIRDHGEDELHTFVIDAVTQVN
;
A
#
# COMPACT_ATOMS: atom_id res chain seq x y z
N MET A 1 -20.03 -0.09 2.73
CA MET A 1 -18.59 0.21 2.81
C MET A 1 -18.13 0.36 1.39
N THR A 2 -17.51 1.49 1.07
CA THR A 2 -16.99 1.76 -0.27
C THR A 2 -15.50 1.42 -0.25
N LEU A 3 -15.03 0.65 -1.24
CA LEU A 3 -13.62 0.36 -1.42
C LEU A 3 -13.07 1.18 -2.57
N TYR A 4 -11.79 1.49 -2.47
CA TYR A 4 -11.03 2.14 -3.52
C TYR A 4 -9.89 1.23 -3.93
N HIS A 5 -9.62 1.19 -5.23
CA HIS A 5 -8.39 0.68 -5.80
C HIS A 5 -7.40 1.84 -5.92
N ILE A 6 -6.29 1.70 -5.22
CA ILE A 6 -5.20 2.67 -5.15
C ILE A 6 -4.00 2.03 -5.86
N HIS A 7 -3.59 2.62 -6.98
CA HIS A 7 -2.46 2.15 -7.79
C HIS A 7 -1.22 2.99 -7.50
N LEU A 8 -0.17 2.34 -7.01
CA LEU A 8 1.12 2.94 -6.72
C LEU A 8 2.16 2.43 -7.71
N VAL A 9 3.00 3.33 -8.24
CA VAL A 9 4.14 2.97 -9.10
C VAL A 9 5.43 3.58 -8.57
N MET A 10 6.55 2.90 -8.78
CA MET A 10 7.85 3.34 -8.27
C MET A 10 8.20 4.71 -8.83
N ALA A 11 8.45 5.66 -7.92
CA ALA A 11 8.89 6.99 -8.26
C ALA A 11 10.34 6.99 -8.73
N ARG A 12 10.75 8.11 -9.32
CA ARG A 12 12.13 8.32 -9.76
C ARG A 12 13.13 8.11 -8.62
N ASN A 13 14.16 7.31 -8.88
CA ASN A 13 15.26 7.09 -7.96
C ASN A 13 16.57 6.91 -8.72
N LYS A 14 17.66 6.58 -8.01
CA LYS A 14 19.00 6.46 -8.61
C LYS A 14 19.10 5.33 -9.64
N GLU A 15 18.41 4.21 -9.41
CA GLU A 15 18.38 3.07 -10.33
C GLU A 15 17.37 3.28 -11.48
N PHE A 16 16.25 3.94 -11.18
CA PHE A 16 15.18 4.24 -12.13
C PHE A 16 14.97 5.77 -12.24
N PRO A 17 15.78 6.49 -13.04
CA PRO A 17 15.69 7.95 -13.15
C PRO A 17 14.34 8.47 -13.64
N GLU A 18 13.60 7.65 -14.42
CA GLU A 18 12.25 7.97 -14.90
C GLU A 18 11.14 7.33 -14.06
N GLY A 19 11.49 6.63 -12.97
CA GLY A 19 10.58 5.77 -12.23
C GLY A 19 10.40 4.42 -12.93
N ASN A 20 9.57 3.56 -12.35
CA ASN A 20 9.27 2.25 -12.92
C ASN A 20 7.80 1.87 -12.69
N VAL A 21 7.03 1.85 -13.77
CA VAL A 21 5.59 1.50 -13.76
C VAL A 21 5.34 -0.01 -13.59
N HIS A 22 6.39 -0.83 -13.68
CA HIS A 22 6.33 -2.28 -13.49
C HIS A 22 6.76 -2.70 -12.07
N ARG A 23 6.97 -1.72 -11.18
CA ARG A 23 7.24 -1.93 -9.76
C ARG A 23 6.28 -1.10 -8.92
N GLY A 24 5.56 -1.74 -8.01
CA GLY A 24 4.57 -1.02 -7.20
C GLY A 24 3.57 -1.91 -6.50
N TYR A 25 2.47 -1.26 -6.10
CA TYR A 25 1.42 -1.87 -5.29
C TYR A 25 0.04 -1.50 -5.81
N ASP A 26 -0.85 -2.48 -5.80
CA ASP A 26 -2.29 -2.27 -5.87
C ASP A 26 -2.89 -2.51 -4.50
N ILE A 27 -3.60 -1.51 -3.97
CA ILE A 27 -4.22 -1.58 -2.65
C ILE A 27 -5.73 -1.43 -2.83
N HIS A 28 -6.49 -2.37 -2.27
CA HIS A 28 -7.92 -2.23 -2.08
C HIS A 28 -8.15 -1.85 -0.63
N ALA A 29 -8.75 -0.68 -0.38
CA ALA A 29 -9.01 -0.24 0.99
C ALA A 29 -10.17 0.77 1.05
N PRO A 30 -10.87 0.87 2.20
CA PRO A 30 -11.81 1.94 2.42
C PRO A 30 -11.06 3.25 2.70
N LEU A 31 -11.52 4.33 2.05
CA LEU A 31 -11.07 5.69 2.31
C LEU A 31 -12.19 6.53 2.90
N ASP A 32 -11.84 7.45 3.80
CA ASP A 32 -12.75 8.46 4.34
C ASP A 32 -12.97 9.61 3.35
N ALA A 33 -13.79 10.59 3.74
CA ALA A 33 -14.12 11.73 2.88
C ALA A 33 -12.92 12.65 2.58
N ASP A 34 -11.86 12.59 3.38
CA ASP A 34 -10.63 13.35 3.22
C ASP A 34 -9.55 12.55 2.45
N GLY A 35 -9.84 11.31 2.08
CA GLY A 35 -8.94 10.43 1.34
C GLY A 35 -7.94 9.67 2.21
N HIS A 36 -8.16 9.56 3.53
CA HIS A 36 -7.33 8.72 4.41
C HIS A 36 -7.91 7.32 4.55
N LEU A 37 -7.08 6.35 4.94
CA LEU A 37 -7.55 5.01 5.28
C LEU A 37 -8.60 5.05 6.40
N ASP A 38 -9.81 4.59 6.12
CA ASP A 38 -10.91 4.56 7.08
C ASP A 38 -10.81 3.30 7.95
N LYS A 39 -10.16 3.44 9.10
CA LYS A 39 -10.02 2.37 10.10
C LYS A 39 -11.37 1.80 10.56
N ALA A 40 -12.37 2.65 10.76
CA ALA A 40 -13.67 2.22 11.27
C ALA A 40 -14.47 1.45 10.21
N ALA A 41 -14.30 1.76 8.93
CA ALA A 41 -14.82 0.96 7.83
C ALA A 41 -14.05 -0.36 7.69
N TRP A 42 -12.72 -0.31 7.72
CA TRP A 42 -11.85 -1.49 7.63
C TRP A 42 -12.16 -2.52 8.72
N GLU A 43 -12.35 -2.11 9.98
CA GLU A 43 -12.67 -3.00 11.11
C GLU A 43 -13.94 -3.85 10.89
N LYS A 44 -14.86 -3.39 10.03
CA LYS A 44 -16.10 -4.13 9.72
C LYS A 44 -15.87 -5.31 8.77
N SER A 45 -14.82 -5.25 7.94
CA SER A 45 -14.47 -6.31 7.01
C SER A 45 -12.99 -6.23 6.60
N PRO A 46 -12.04 -6.57 7.50
CA PRO A 46 -10.61 -6.45 7.22
C PRO A 46 -10.15 -7.24 5.99
N SER A 47 -10.72 -8.45 5.80
CA SER A 47 -10.41 -9.34 4.67
C SER A 47 -10.78 -8.78 3.30
N SER A 48 -11.53 -7.68 3.24
CA SER A 48 -11.84 -6.98 1.99
C SER A 48 -10.74 -6.03 1.53
N SER A 49 -9.79 -5.72 2.42
CA SER A 49 -8.68 -4.81 2.13
C SER A 49 -7.43 -5.60 1.78
N THR A 50 -7.14 -5.68 0.49
CA THR A 50 -6.07 -6.52 -0.07
C THR A 50 -4.94 -5.68 -0.63
N VAL A 51 -3.75 -6.28 -0.70
CA VAL A 51 -2.56 -5.69 -1.31
C VAL A 51 -2.00 -6.66 -2.33
N MET A 52 -1.60 -6.15 -3.49
CA MET A 52 -0.80 -6.89 -4.46
C MET A 52 0.48 -6.10 -4.74
N ARG A 53 1.63 -6.71 -4.48
CA ARG A 53 2.94 -6.18 -4.89
C ARG A 53 3.33 -6.80 -6.23
N PHE A 54 3.74 -5.96 -7.17
CA PHE A 54 4.23 -6.38 -8.49
C PHE A 54 5.63 -5.82 -8.73
N TRP A 55 6.48 -6.63 -9.37
CA TRP A 55 7.88 -6.31 -9.63
C TRP A 55 8.35 -6.93 -10.96
N ASP A 56 9.41 -6.37 -11.54
CA ASP A 56 9.87 -6.73 -12.90
C ASP A 56 10.12 -8.23 -13.08
N GLY A 57 9.26 -8.89 -13.86
CA GLY A 57 9.40 -10.32 -14.18
C GLY A 57 9.19 -11.27 -13.01
N GLU A 58 8.84 -10.76 -11.83
CA GLU A 58 8.54 -11.55 -10.64
C GLU A 58 7.07 -11.94 -10.60
N ARG A 59 6.78 -13.02 -9.86
CA ARG A 59 5.40 -13.35 -9.52
C ARG A 59 4.91 -12.32 -8.50
N SER A 60 3.70 -11.80 -8.71
CA SER A 60 3.07 -10.89 -7.76
C SER A 60 2.90 -11.57 -6.38
N ALA A 61 3.17 -10.81 -5.32
CA ALA A 61 2.86 -11.20 -3.96
C ALA A 61 1.49 -10.63 -3.57
N LEU A 62 0.65 -11.45 -2.94
CA LEU A 62 -0.70 -11.10 -2.52
C LEU A 62 -0.79 -11.14 -1.01
N GLY A 63 -1.36 -10.10 -0.43
CA GLY A 63 -1.45 -9.93 1.01
C GLY A 63 -2.68 -9.10 1.41
N TYR A 64 -2.67 -8.65 2.66
CA TYR A 64 -3.74 -7.86 3.25
C TYR A 64 -3.21 -6.53 3.78
N LEU A 65 -4.06 -5.51 3.74
CA LEU A 65 -3.82 -4.28 4.49
C LEU A 65 -4.29 -4.50 5.93
N VAL A 66 -3.35 -4.51 6.87
CA VAL A 66 -3.62 -4.75 8.29
C VAL A 66 -3.36 -3.50 9.12
N HIS A 67 -4.06 -3.36 10.24
CA HIS A 67 -3.81 -2.32 11.23
C HIS A 67 -3.29 -2.92 12.53
N HIS A 68 -2.07 -2.60 12.93
CA HIS A 68 -1.46 -3.19 14.12
C HIS A 68 -2.08 -2.69 15.44
N PRO A 69 -2.08 -3.50 16.51
CA PRO A 69 -2.59 -3.09 17.83
C PRO A 69 -1.85 -1.90 18.43
N LYS A 70 -0.55 -1.74 18.13
CA LYS A 70 0.29 -0.62 18.59
C LYS A 70 0.08 0.67 17.76
N GLY A 71 -0.80 0.63 16.76
CA GLY A 71 -1.02 1.70 15.78
C GLY A 71 -0.25 1.47 14.49
N GLY A 72 -0.74 2.06 13.40
CA GLY A 72 -0.10 1.97 12.09
C GLY A 72 -0.75 0.93 11.17
N TRP A 73 -0.55 1.14 9.87
CA TRP A 73 -0.95 0.22 8.82
C TRP A 73 0.26 -0.51 8.25
N ALA A 74 0.08 -1.75 7.82
CA ALA A 74 1.11 -2.55 7.15
C ALA A 74 0.51 -3.42 6.04
N PHE A 75 1.38 -3.90 5.15
CA PHE A 75 1.04 -4.94 4.19
C PHE A 75 1.59 -6.26 4.73
N ASP A 76 0.67 -7.19 4.98
CA ASP A 76 0.93 -8.52 5.56
C ASP A 76 0.79 -9.55 4.44
N TYR A 77 1.87 -10.27 4.13
CA TYR A 77 1.91 -11.31 3.11
C TYR A 77 1.88 -12.72 3.70
N ASP A 78 2.39 -12.90 4.93
CA ASP A 78 2.24 -14.13 5.72
C ASP A 78 1.54 -13.85 7.06
N PRO A 79 0.25 -14.21 7.22
CA PRO A 79 -0.48 -13.99 8.47
C PRO A 79 0.06 -14.79 9.66
N ALA A 80 0.98 -15.75 9.43
CA ALA A 80 1.66 -16.51 10.47
C ALA A 80 2.97 -15.87 10.94
N ASP A 81 3.52 -14.89 10.20
CA ASP A 81 4.80 -14.27 10.45
C ASP A 81 4.75 -12.75 10.24
N ALA A 82 4.62 -12.00 11.33
CA ALA A 82 4.58 -10.54 11.30
C ALA A 82 5.96 -9.88 11.15
N ASP A 83 7.07 -10.65 11.21
CA ASP A 83 8.40 -10.08 10.93
C ASP A 83 8.49 -9.68 9.44
N ASP A 84 7.83 -10.49 8.61
CA ASP A 84 7.02 -10.22 7.41
C ASP A 84 6.71 -8.80 6.92
N ASP A 85 6.19 -8.02 7.85
CA ASP A 85 5.24 -6.97 7.49
C ASP A 85 5.93 -5.75 6.86
N GLU A 86 5.56 -5.44 5.61
CA GLU A 86 5.97 -4.20 4.97
C GLU A 86 5.20 -3.04 5.60
N THR A 87 5.87 -2.32 6.49
CA THR A 87 5.29 -1.14 7.13
C THR A 87 5.48 0.09 6.24
N GLY A 88 4.38 0.61 5.70
CA GLY A 88 4.42 1.89 4.99
C GLY A 88 4.75 3.02 5.97
N PHE A 89 5.74 3.85 5.62
CA PHE A 89 6.11 4.99 6.45
C PHE A 89 5.00 6.04 6.40
N ARG A 90 4.24 6.18 7.51
CA ARG A 90 3.15 7.17 7.71
C ARG A 90 1.85 6.94 6.91
N LEU A 91 1.51 5.70 6.53
CA LEU A 91 0.23 5.39 5.88
C LEU A 91 -0.99 5.94 6.65
N SER A 92 -0.93 5.95 7.99
CA SER A 92 -2.04 6.43 8.84
C SER A 92 -2.35 7.93 8.73
N SER A 93 -1.45 8.74 8.18
CA SER A 93 -1.64 10.19 8.02
C SER A 93 -1.53 10.64 6.57
N HIS A 94 -1.47 9.70 5.63
CA HIS A 94 -1.30 10.01 4.21
C HIS A 94 -2.65 10.16 3.52
N ILE A 95 -2.74 11.14 2.62
CA ILE A 95 -3.91 11.37 1.77
C ILE A 95 -3.71 10.55 0.49
N PHE A 96 -4.59 9.60 0.24
CA PHE A 96 -4.56 8.80 -0.97
C PHE A 96 -5.22 9.57 -2.11
N LYS A 97 -4.38 10.30 -2.85
CA LYS A 97 -4.78 11.09 -4.01
C LYS A 97 -3.73 10.98 -5.12
N GLN A 98 -4.20 10.90 -6.36
CA GLN A 98 -3.32 10.88 -7.53
C GLN A 98 -2.28 12.00 -7.49
N GLY A 99 -1.01 11.63 -7.73
CA GLY A 99 0.16 12.51 -7.72
C GLY A 99 0.87 12.65 -6.37
N GLU A 100 0.27 12.19 -5.27
CA GLU A 100 0.93 12.16 -3.96
C GLU A 100 1.99 11.06 -3.90
N TYR A 101 2.96 11.21 -2.99
CA TYR A 101 4.09 10.29 -2.83
C TYR A 101 4.05 9.55 -1.49
N ILE A 102 4.25 8.24 -1.55
CA ILE A 102 4.31 7.36 -0.38
C ILE A 102 5.66 6.67 -0.35
N SER A 103 6.28 6.58 0.83
CA SER A 103 7.44 5.72 1.03
C SER A 103 7.03 4.41 1.72
N ILE A 104 7.41 3.29 1.11
CA ILE A 104 7.19 1.95 1.65
C ILE A 104 8.56 1.34 1.93
N ARG A 105 8.68 0.71 3.09
CA ARG A 105 9.88 -0.04 3.47
C ARG A 105 9.67 -1.49 3.04
N ASP A 106 10.59 -2.00 2.23
CA ASP A 106 10.59 -3.40 1.81
C ASP A 106 10.89 -4.31 3.01
N HIS A 107 10.39 -5.54 2.98
CA HIS A 107 10.70 -6.54 3.97
C HIS A 107 12.10 -7.12 3.72
N GLY A 108 12.93 -7.16 4.78
CA GLY A 108 14.26 -7.78 4.72
C GLY A 108 15.40 -6.87 4.26
N GLU A 109 15.12 -5.68 3.74
CA GLU A 109 16.12 -4.65 3.44
C GLU A 109 15.79 -3.35 4.18
N ASP A 110 16.78 -2.68 4.80
CA ASP A 110 16.57 -1.36 5.44
C ASP A 110 16.42 -0.22 4.40
N GLU A 111 15.88 -0.55 3.23
CA GLU A 111 15.69 0.35 2.10
C GLU A 111 14.26 0.90 2.07
N LEU A 112 14.16 2.21 1.89
CA LEU A 112 12.90 2.92 1.69
C LEU A 112 12.75 3.25 0.22
N HIS A 113 11.74 2.67 -0.42
CA HIS A 113 11.37 3.02 -1.78
C HIS A 113 10.25 4.07 -1.77
N THR A 114 10.34 5.03 -2.69
CA THR A 114 9.31 6.05 -2.88
C THR A 114 8.45 5.65 -4.08
N PHE A 115 7.14 5.73 -3.91
CA PHE A 115 6.13 5.47 -4.92
C PHE A 115 5.28 6.72 -5.11
N VAL A 116 4.72 6.88 -6.31
CA VAL A 116 3.69 7.88 -6.61
C VAL A 116 2.35 7.18 -6.75
N ILE A 117 1.30 7.81 -6.24
CA ILE A 117 -0.08 7.36 -6.47
C ILE A 117 -0.44 7.73 -7.91
N ASP A 118 -0.47 6.74 -8.78
CA ASP A 118 -0.81 6.95 -10.19
C ASP A 118 -2.34 7.05 -10.40
N ALA A 119 -3.11 6.29 -9.61
CA ALA A 119 -4.57 6.34 -9.66
C ALA A 119 -5.22 6.00 -8.31
N VAL A 120 -6.40 6.58 -8.09
CA VAL A 120 -7.34 6.20 -7.01
C VAL A 120 -8.73 6.12 -7.62
N THR A 121 -9.33 4.93 -7.62
CA THR A 121 -10.63 4.69 -8.25
C THR A 121 -11.58 3.98 -7.30
N GLN A 122 -12.84 4.38 -7.25
CA GLN A 122 -13.85 3.69 -6.47
C GLN A 122 -14.17 2.34 -7.13
N VAL A 123 -14.21 1.28 -6.33
CA VAL A 123 -14.60 -0.07 -6.76
C VAL A 123 -16.11 -0.22 -6.61
N ASN A 124 -16.76 -0.72 -7.66
CA ASN A 124 -18.21 -0.96 -7.72
C ASN A 124 -18.59 -2.35 -7.22
#